data_AF-A0A2N2QYL0-F1
#
_entry.id   AF-A0A2N2QYL0-F1
#
_cell.length_a   1.000
_cell.length_b   1.000
_cell.length_c   1.000
_cell.angle_alpha   90.00
_cell.angle_beta   90.00
_cell.angle_gamma   90.00
#
_symmetry.space_group_name_H-M   'P 1'
#
loop_
_entity.id
_entity.type
_entity.pdbx_description
1 polymer ?
#
loop_
_entity_poly.entity_id
_entity_poly.type
_entity_poly.pdbx_seq_one_letter_code
_entity_poly.pdbx_strand_id
1 'polypeptide(L)'
;MNLNSRPWVALTLLCAATALSAYGCTSLKTPATADVAVSKAAVDNAASADAAEYAPIEMRLAREKLALANKALTNKDYELASQLANEARADARLAQGKANSAKAKAAADALDSDLRVLDEELQRTRK
;
A
#
# COMPACT_ATOMS: atom_id res chain seq x y z
N MET A 1 -69.88 1.71 -4.64
CA MET A 1 -69.13 2.83 -5.25
C MET A 1 -67.67 2.41 -5.33
N ASN A 2 -67.11 2.49 -6.54
CA ASN A 2 -65.91 1.80 -7.01
C ASN A 2 -64.60 2.19 -6.30
N LEU A 3 -63.84 1.21 -5.84
CA LEU A 3 -62.40 1.33 -5.59
C LEU A 3 -61.67 1.04 -6.92
N ASN A 4 -61.60 2.04 -7.80
CA ASN A 4 -60.91 1.93 -9.09
C ASN A 4 -59.58 2.70 -9.06
N SER A 5 -58.49 1.94 -8.93
CA SER A 5 -57.32 2.00 -9.81
C SER A 5 -56.73 3.39 -10.13
N ARG A 6 -55.74 3.83 -9.33
CA ARG A 6 -54.70 4.77 -9.81
C ARG A 6 -53.39 4.01 -10.03
N PRO A 7 -53.28 3.17 -11.09
CA PRO A 7 -52.07 2.40 -11.40
C PRO A 7 -50.87 3.31 -11.67
N TRP A 8 -51.13 4.59 -11.96
CA TRP A 8 -50.12 5.60 -12.25
C TRP A 8 -49.32 6.06 -11.04
N VAL A 9 -49.88 5.99 -9.82
CA VAL A 9 -49.18 6.41 -8.59
C VAL A 9 -48.27 5.30 -8.07
N ALA A 10 -48.67 4.04 -8.27
CA ALA A 10 -47.82 2.89 -7.97
C ALA A 10 -46.63 2.78 -8.94
N LEU A 11 -46.83 3.15 -10.22
CA LEU A 11 -45.80 3.11 -11.25
C LEU A 11 -44.70 4.17 -11.04
N THR A 12 -45.04 5.37 -10.58
CA THR A 12 -44.07 6.44 -10.33
C THR A 12 -43.23 6.20 -9.08
N LEU A 13 -43.81 5.60 -8.03
CA LEU A 13 -43.08 5.21 -6.81
C LEU A 13 -42.10 4.05 -7.05
N LEU A 14 -42.44 3.11 -7.93
CA LEU A 14 -41.56 1.99 -8.27
C LEU A 14 -40.36 2.41 -9.12
N CYS A 15 -40.53 3.35 -10.06
CA CYS A 15 -39.42 3.89 -10.86
C CYS A 15 -38.44 4.76 -10.04
N ALA A 16 -38.91 5.46 -9.01
CA ALA A 16 -38.04 6.25 -8.13
C ALA A 16 -37.13 5.37 -7.26
N ALA A 17 -37.60 4.19 -6.85
CA ALA A 17 -36.83 3.24 -6.05
C ALA A 17 -35.69 2.57 -6.86
N THR A 18 -35.87 2.34 -8.17
CA THR A 18 -34.84 1.76 -9.04
C THR A 18 -33.75 2.75 -9.47
N ALA A 19 -33.99 4.06 -9.39
CA ALA A 19 -33.02 5.08 -9.79
C ALA A 19 -31.89 5.28 -8.77
N LEU A 20 -32.09 4.91 -7.50
CA LEU A 20 -31.04 5.00 -6.47
C LEU A 20 -29.99 3.88 -6.55
N SER A 21 -30.28 2.78 -7.24
CA SER A 21 -29.37 1.63 -7.34
C SER A 21 -28.22 1.84 -8.34
N ALA A 22 -28.32 2.86 -9.22
CA ALA A 22 -27.37 3.08 -10.31
C ALA A 22 -26.18 4.01 -9.96
N TYR A 23 -26.15 4.62 -8.77
CA TYR A 23 -25.05 5.52 -8.36
C TYR A 23 -23.78 4.79 -7.87
N GLY A 24 -23.76 3.46 -7.84
CA GLY A 24 -22.65 2.68 -7.26
C GLY A 24 -21.45 2.41 -8.17
N CYS A 25 -21.57 2.49 -9.50
CA CYS A 25 -20.53 1.97 -10.41
C CYS A 25 -19.45 2.97 -10.86
N THR A 26 -19.50 4.24 -10.43
CA THR A 26 -18.47 5.27 -10.73
C THR A 26 -17.60 5.63 -9.51
N SER A 27 -18.13 5.43 -8.30
CA SER A 27 -17.48 5.87 -7.05
C SER A 27 -16.15 5.18 -6.74
N LEU A 28 -15.96 3.92 -7.15
CA LEU A 28 -14.78 3.12 -6.78
C LEU A 28 -13.55 3.35 -7.64
N LYS A 29 -13.70 3.93 -8.85
CA LYS A 29 -12.58 4.16 -9.76
C LYS A 29 -11.55 5.12 -9.18
N THR A 30 -12.03 6.25 -8.64
CA THR A 30 -11.17 7.31 -8.11
C THR A 30 -10.36 6.85 -6.87
N PRO A 31 -10.97 6.22 -5.85
CA PRO A 31 -10.24 5.59 -4.74
C PRO A 31 -9.22 4.55 -5.20
N ALA A 32 -9.60 3.62 -6.09
CA ALA A 32 -8.69 2.56 -6.54
C ALA A 32 -7.46 3.13 -7.27
N THR A 33 -7.64 4.15 -8.12
CA THR A 33 -6.50 4.82 -8.76
C THR A 33 -5.60 5.53 -7.77
N ALA A 34 -6.16 6.18 -6.75
CA ALA A 34 -5.40 6.82 -5.68
C ALA A 34 -4.63 5.76 -4.87
N ASP A 35 -5.26 4.63 -4.56
CA ASP A 35 -4.62 3.56 -3.80
C ASP A 35 -3.41 2.98 -4.52
N VAL A 36 -3.54 2.70 -5.82
CA VAL A 36 -2.42 2.23 -6.65
C VAL A 36 -1.32 3.29 -6.71
N ALA A 37 -1.65 4.56 -6.89
CA ALA A 37 -0.65 5.64 -6.90
C ALA A 37 0.13 5.74 -5.57
N VAL A 38 -0.56 5.69 -4.43
CA VAL A 38 0.08 5.72 -3.11
C VAL A 38 0.90 4.45 -2.85
N SER A 39 0.43 3.28 -3.31
CA SER A 39 1.19 2.04 -3.20
C SER A 39 2.47 2.07 -4.04
N LYS A 40 2.43 2.67 -5.24
CA LYS A 40 3.62 2.92 -6.06
C LYS A 40 4.62 3.81 -5.33
N ALA A 41 4.17 4.93 -4.76
CA ALA A 41 5.04 5.79 -3.97
C ALA A 41 5.68 5.05 -2.78
N ALA A 42 4.95 4.16 -2.11
CA ALA A 42 5.51 3.33 -1.04
C ALA A 42 6.60 2.36 -1.55
N VAL A 43 6.39 1.72 -2.70
CA VAL A 43 7.40 0.86 -3.34
C VAL A 43 8.65 1.65 -3.72
N ASP A 44 8.49 2.85 -4.27
CA ASP A 44 9.61 3.73 -4.66
C ASP A 44 10.39 4.21 -3.42
N ASN A 45 9.70 4.53 -2.33
CA ASN A 45 10.32 4.87 -1.04
C ASN A 45 11.10 3.70 -0.43
N ALA A 46 10.54 2.49 -0.47
CA ALA A 46 11.22 1.30 -0.01
C ALA A 46 12.46 0.98 -0.87
N ALA A 47 12.38 1.18 -2.18
CA ALA A 47 13.53 1.04 -3.08
C ALA A 47 14.64 2.05 -2.74
N SER A 48 14.27 3.30 -2.45
CA SER A 48 15.21 4.36 -2.05
C SER A 48 15.85 4.10 -0.69
N ALA A 49 15.22 3.24 0.13
CA ALA A 49 15.78 2.75 1.39
C ALA A 49 16.66 1.50 1.20
N ASP A 50 17.03 1.11 -0.03
CA ASP A 50 17.80 -0.10 -0.35
C ASP A 50 17.13 -1.40 0.12
N ALA A 51 15.80 -1.40 0.24
CA ALA A 51 15.08 -2.58 0.70
C ALA A 51 15.21 -3.78 -0.26
N ALA A 52 15.63 -3.58 -1.51
CA ALA A 52 15.92 -4.68 -2.42
C ALA A 52 17.11 -5.53 -1.94
N GLU A 53 18.06 -4.92 -1.21
CA GLU A 53 19.22 -5.60 -0.64
C GLU A 53 18.89 -6.18 0.74
N TYR A 54 18.27 -5.37 1.61
CA TYR A 54 18.04 -5.75 3.01
C TYR A 54 16.73 -6.50 3.28
N ALA A 55 15.76 -6.43 2.36
CA ALA A 55 14.45 -7.07 2.49
C ALA A 55 13.92 -7.56 1.12
N PRO A 56 14.66 -8.45 0.43
CA PRO A 56 14.38 -8.82 -0.96
C PRO A 56 13.04 -9.52 -1.15
N ILE A 57 12.60 -10.29 -0.14
CA ILE A 57 11.34 -11.05 -0.20
C ILE A 57 10.15 -10.08 -0.20
N GLU A 58 10.10 -9.17 0.78
CA GLU A 58 9.03 -8.19 0.91
C GLU A 58 9.02 -7.21 -0.27
N MET A 59 10.20 -6.79 -0.75
CA MET A 59 10.27 -5.95 -1.94
C MET A 59 9.73 -6.64 -3.19
N ARG A 60 10.02 -7.94 -3.36
CA ARG A 60 9.49 -8.71 -4.48
C ARG A 60 7.96 -8.80 -4.38
N LEU A 61 7.42 -9.14 -3.22
CA LEU A 61 5.97 -9.21 -2.99
C LEU A 61 5.29 -7.87 -3.27
N ALA A 62 5.85 -6.77 -2.78
CA ALA A 62 5.33 -5.43 -3.00
C ALA A 62 5.27 -5.07 -4.50
N ARG A 63 6.32 -5.38 -5.27
CA ARG A 63 6.37 -5.14 -6.72
C ARG A 63 5.39 -6.03 -7.49
N GLU A 64 5.33 -7.31 -7.15
CA GLU A 64 4.41 -8.27 -7.77
C GLU A 64 2.95 -7.84 -7.57
N LYS A 65 2.56 -7.50 -6.34
CA LYS A 65 1.20 -7.04 -6.02
C LYS A 65 0.87 -5.69 -6.64
N LEU A 66 1.83 -4.76 -6.69
CA LEU A 66 1.64 -3.50 -7.41
C LEU A 66 1.38 -3.74 -8.90
N ALA A 67 2.11 -4.67 -9.54
CA ALA A 67 1.87 -5.03 -10.93
C ALA A 67 0.48 -5.65 -11.14
N LEU A 68 0.04 -6.53 -10.23
CA LEU A 68 -1.31 -7.09 -10.25
C LEU A 68 -2.38 -6.01 -10.03
N ALA A 69 -2.15 -5.04 -9.13
CA ALA A 69 -3.07 -3.94 -8.88
C ALA A 69 -3.25 -3.05 -10.12
N ASN A 70 -2.16 -2.75 -10.83
CA ASN A 70 -2.20 -2.02 -12.11
C ASN A 70 -2.97 -2.80 -13.19
N LYS A 71 -2.80 -4.12 -13.25
CA LYS A 71 -3.55 -4.99 -14.15
C LYS A 71 -5.04 -4.96 -13.81
N ALA A 72 -5.41 -5.06 -12.53
CA ALA A 72 -6.79 -4.98 -12.06
C ALA A 72 -7.43 -3.63 -12.42
N LEU A 73 -6.71 -2.50 -12.23
CA LEU A 73 -7.19 -1.17 -12.68
C LEU A 73 -7.46 -1.13 -14.19
N THR A 74 -6.56 -1.70 -14.98
CA THR A 74 -6.70 -1.74 -16.44
C THR A 74 -7.93 -2.56 -16.84
N ASN A 75 -8.19 -3.64 -16.11
CA ASN A 75 -9.37 -4.49 -16.26
C ASN A 75 -10.64 -3.88 -15.66
N LYS A 76 -10.58 -2.68 -15.07
CA LYS A 76 -11.65 -1.99 -14.35
C LYS A 76 -12.17 -2.75 -13.13
N ASP A 77 -11.37 -3.66 -12.60
CA ASP A 77 -11.63 -4.35 -11.34
C ASP A 77 -11.08 -3.49 -10.18
N TYR A 78 -11.88 -2.49 -9.80
CA TYR A 78 -11.45 -1.45 -8.86
C TYR A 78 -11.32 -1.97 -7.42
N GLU A 79 -12.14 -2.94 -7.03
CA GLU A 79 -12.09 -3.53 -5.69
C GLU A 79 -10.81 -4.35 -5.53
N LEU A 80 -10.54 -5.25 -6.49
CA LEU A 80 -9.30 -6.02 -6.49
C LEU A 80 -8.07 -5.12 -6.59
N ALA A 81 -8.13 -4.06 -7.41
CA ALA A 81 -7.04 -3.09 -7.51
C ALA A 81 -6.73 -2.41 -6.17
N SER A 82 -7.75 -1.95 -5.44
CA SER A 82 -7.55 -1.32 -4.13
C SER A 82 -7.00 -2.32 -3.10
N GLN A 83 -7.53 -3.54 -3.06
CA GLN A 83 -7.03 -4.60 -2.17
C GLN A 83 -5.54 -4.90 -2.42
N LEU A 84 -5.18 -5.19 -3.67
CA LEU A 84 -3.79 -5.49 -4.06
C LEU A 84 -2.86 -4.29 -3.81
N ALA A 85 -3.33 -3.07 -4.05
CA ALA A 85 -2.55 -1.86 -3.78
C ALA A 85 -2.27 -1.67 -2.28
N ASN A 86 -3.26 -1.94 -1.43
CA ASN A 86 -3.09 -1.86 0.02
C ASN A 86 -2.12 -2.92 0.54
N GLU A 87 -2.19 -4.14 0.02
CA GLU A 87 -1.21 -5.18 0.33
C GLU A 87 0.19 -4.81 -0.16
N ALA A 88 0.33 -4.35 -1.40
CA ALA A 88 1.61 -3.90 -1.95
C ALA A 88 2.23 -2.78 -1.09
N ARG A 89 1.39 -1.85 -0.61
CA ARG A 89 1.81 -0.77 0.29
C ARG A 89 2.28 -1.30 1.64
N ALA A 90 1.61 -2.30 2.20
CA ALA A 90 2.01 -2.92 3.46
C ALA A 90 3.35 -3.65 3.33
N ASP A 91 3.51 -4.46 2.27
CA ASP A 91 4.76 -5.17 1.97
C ASP A 91 5.92 -4.19 1.75
N ALA A 92 5.69 -3.10 1.00
CA ALA A 92 6.69 -2.05 0.79
C ALA A 92 7.13 -1.39 2.10
N ARG A 93 6.19 -1.06 2.99
CA ARG A 93 6.51 -0.45 4.30
C ARG A 93 7.27 -1.42 5.19
N LEU A 94 6.91 -2.70 5.18
CA LEU A 94 7.66 -3.74 5.89
C LEU A 94 9.09 -3.84 5.37
N ALA A 95 9.26 -3.85 4.04
CA ALA A 95 10.57 -3.89 3.40
C ALA A 95 11.42 -2.67 3.76
N GLN A 96 10.85 -1.47 3.69
CA GLN A 96 11.50 -0.22 4.08
C GLN A 96 11.93 -0.26 5.55
N GLY A 97 11.05 -0.71 6.45
CA GLY A 97 11.36 -0.83 7.88
C GLY A 97 12.51 -1.79 8.15
N LYS A 98 12.52 -2.95 7.49
CA LYS A 98 13.63 -3.92 7.58
C LYS A 98 14.95 -3.33 7.08
N ALA A 99 14.91 -2.61 5.96
CA ALA A 99 16.10 -1.97 5.40
C ALA A 99 16.68 -0.91 6.34
N ASN A 100 15.83 -0.02 6.84
CA ASN A 100 16.22 1.00 7.81
C ASN A 100 16.79 0.38 9.09
N SER A 101 16.18 -0.71 9.58
CA SER A 101 16.65 -1.42 10.76
C SER A 101 18.01 -2.07 10.54
N ALA A 102 18.23 -2.71 9.39
CA ALA A 102 19.52 -3.32 9.05
C ALA A 102 20.64 -2.26 8.96
N LYS A 103 20.37 -1.12 8.32
CA LYS A 103 21.33 0.00 8.25
C LYS A 103 21.63 0.59 9.61
N ALA A 104 20.61 0.80 10.44
CA ALA A 104 20.79 1.31 11.80
C ALA A 104 21.63 0.36 12.66
N LYS A 105 21.41 -0.95 12.51
CA LYS A 105 22.22 -1.97 13.18
C LYS A 105 23.69 -1.92 12.71
N ALA A 106 23.93 -1.86 11.40
CA ALA A 106 25.28 -1.75 10.87
C ALA A 106 26.01 -0.49 11.35
N ALA A 107 25.32 0.65 11.44
CA ALA A 107 25.87 1.88 11.97
C ALA A 107 26.21 1.76 13.47
N ALA A 108 25.35 1.11 14.26
CA ALA A 108 25.62 0.86 15.68
C ALA A 108 26.82 -0.09 15.88
N ASP A 109 26.91 -1.14 15.09
CA ASP A 109 28.02 -2.11 15.14
C ASP A 109 29.36 -1.43 14.75
N ALA A 110 29.34 -0.50 13.80
CA ALA A 110 30.53 0.30 13.43
C ALA A 110 30.98 1.23 14.56
N LEU A 111 30.04 1.93 15.22
CA LEU A 111 30.36 2.78 16.36
C LEU A 111 30.94 1.98 17.55
N ASP A 112 30.41 0.78 17.83
CA ASP A 112 30.95 -0.09 18.87
C ASP A 112 32.38 -0.53 18.56
N SER A 113 32.67 -0.86 17.30
CA SER A 113 34.03 -1.16 16.84
C SER A 113 34.97 0.03 17.02
N ASP A 114 34.53 1.24 16.66
CA ASP A 114 35.34 2.46 16.82
C ASP A 114 35.65 2.73 18.29
N LEU A 115 34.65 2.59 19.18
CA LEU A 115 34.84 2.74 20.63
C LEU A 115 35.84 1.74 21.20
N ARG A 116 35.79 0.48 20.74
CA ARG A 116 36.77 -0.54 21.14
C ARG A 116 38.19 -0.20 20.72
N VAL A 117 38.38 0.26 19.49
CA VAL A 117 39.70 0.70 18.98
C VAL A 117 40.22 1.87 19.81
N LEU A 118 39.36 2.84 20.14
CA LEU A 118 39.75 3.97 21.00
C LEU A 118 40.17 3.51 22.41
N ASP A 119 39.45 2.56 23.01
CA ASP A 119 39.83 2.00 24.32
C ASP A 119 41.19 1.27 24.27
N GLU A 120 41.44 0.48 23.23
CA GLU A 120 42.72 -0.20 23.01
C GLU A 120 43.89 0.79 22.89
N GLU A 121 43.72 1.89 22.16
CA GLU A 121 44.75 2.93 22.02
C GLU A 121 44.99 3.73 23.32
N LEU A 122 43.94 3.96 24.12
CA LEU A 122 44.07 4.55 25.45
C LEU A 122 44.86 3.63 26.39
N GLN A 123 44.60 2.32 26.35
CA GLN A 123 45.35 1.34 27.16
C GLN A 123 46.81 1.24 26.72
N ARG A 124 47.09 1.33 25.41
CA ARG A 124 48.45 1.31 24.86
C ARG A 124 49.26 2.54 25.28
N THR A 125 48.67 3.73 25.22
CA THR A 125 49.34 4.99 25.57
C THR A 125 49.64 5.12 27.07
N ARG A 126 48.93 4.35 27.91
CA ARG A 126 49.09 4.35 29.37
C ARG A 126 50.20 3.44 29.88
N LYS A 127 50.77 2.57 29.03
CA LYS A 127 51.93 1.72 29.34
C LYS A 127 53.22 2.41 28.92
#